data_AF-A0AAT9WG31-F1
#
_entry.id   AF-A0AAT9WG31-F1
#
_cell.length_a   1.000
_cell.length_b   1.000
_cell.length_c   1.000
_cell.angle_alpha   90.00
_cell.angle_beta   90.00
_cell.angle_gamma   90.00
#
_symmetry.space_group_name_H-M   'P 1'
#
loop_
_entity.id
_entity.type
_entity.pdbx_description
1 polymer ?
#
loop_
_entity_poly.entity_id
_entity_poly.type
_entity_poly.pdbx_seq_one_letter_code
_entity_poly.pdbx_strand_id
1 'polypeptide(L)'
;MNSTHDTLATVAFFVAALCMGGCASRMTTPPPPSGTIPSAGGAAGYQHGADRTRFVAGVQSVRLGEHGYAKLTGSEGTFAVDTVNGSAYGVPKANARSQQLAPFGKSPAEHDASVTDYFRRSGIPADQIGSAQGRMLLEATGRGDDAVRAAPKVKAYYSVLQRVVDGIAVPDSFAWARINARGEVVEEAVYWPAISRETLASAQKLREAWADDNRRRELTGRIHIDNSRAATVAIRHASASSHDAFEAFASIDITVNVTAPGAQRAATAEDQTSAPGVGYVRHFDIDGKELRLPQERFVLDRKFPARKATPAPQQ
;
A
#
# COMPACT_ATOMS: atom_id res chain seq x y z
N MET A 1 0.68 52.56 -75.23
CA MET A 1 -0.61 51.99 -75.67
C MET A 1 -0.70 50.59 -75.10
N ASN A 2 -1.76 50.39 -74.33
CA ASN A 2 -2.00 49.25 -73.46
C ASN A 2 -2.15 47.95 -74.24
N SER A 3 -1.46 46.91 -73.81
CA SER A 3 -1.88 45.54 -74.04
C SER A 3 -1.40 44.69 -72.88
N THR A 4 -2.15 43.63 -72.61
CA THR A 4 -2.01 42.61 -71.55
C THR A 4 -2.58 43.01 -70.18
N HIS A 5 -3.73 42.42 -69.82
CA HIS A 5 -3.77 41.20 -69.02
C HIS A 5 -5.21 40.70 -68.85
N ASP A 6 -5.57 39.71 -69.66
CA ASP A 6 -6.57 38.70 -69.31
C ASP A 6 -5.86 37.60 -68.53
N THR A 7 -6.22 37.39 -67.26
CA THR A 7 -6.14 36.06 -66.63
C THR A 7 -7.04 36.01 -65.39
N LEU A 8 -8.33 35.76 -65.62
CA LEU A 8 -9.23 35.19 -64.62
C LEU A 8 -9.11 33.67 -64.71
N ALA A 9 -8.40 33.05 -63.76
CA ALA A 9 -8.41 31.60 -63.55
C ALA A 9 -8.32 31.29 -62.05
N THR A 10 -9.50 31.10 -61.46
CA THR A 10 -9.85 30.12 -60.44
C THR A 10 -8.70 29.43 -59.69
N VAL A 11 -8.43 29.87 -58.46
CA VAL A 11 -7.80 29.05 -57.41
C VAL A 11 -8.61 29.22 -56.13
N ALA A 12 -9.72 28.50 -56.05
CA ALA A 12 -10.48 28.29 -54.83
C ALA A 12 -10.44 26.79 -54.52
N PHE A 13 -9.37 26.33 -53.86
CA PHE A 13 -9.29 24.96 -53.34
C PHE A 13 -8.32 24.89 -52.16
N PHE A 14 -8.77 24.22 -51.09
CA PHE A 14 -8.02 23.71 -49.93
C PHE A 14 -7.61 24.66 -48.78
N VAL A 15 -8.58 25.16 -47.99
CA VAL A 15 -8.37 25.39 -46.53
C VAL A 15 -9.69 25.14 -45.77
N ALA A 16 -10.17 23.89 -45.69
CA ALA A 16 -11.37 23.55 -44.92
C ALA A 16 -11.37 22.12 -44.34
N ALA A 17 -10.19 21.60 -43.96
CA ALA A 17 -10.06 20.23 -43.45
C ALA A 17 -9.08 20.12 -42.26
N LEU A 18 -9.14 21.05 -41.30
CA LEU A 18 -8.22 21.06 -40.14
C LEU A 18 -8.90 21.24 -38.76
N CYS A 19 -10.22 21.30 -38.66
CA CYS A 19 -10.92 21.50 -37.38
C CYS A 19 -11.90 20.36 -37.00
N MET A 20 -11.86 19.21 -37.69
CA MET A 20 -12.55 17.99 -37.25
C MET A 20 -11.61 16.98 -36.58
N GLY A 21 -10.52 17.47 -35.99
CA GLY A 21 -9.81 16.75 -34.92
C GLY A 21 -10.72 16.73 -33.70
N GLY A 22 -11.77 15.90 -33.76
CA GLY A 22 -12.71 15.71 -32.68
C GLY A 22 -11.93 15.45 -31.41
N CYS A 23 -12.25 16.22 -30.36
CA CYS A 23 -11.83 15.92 -29.00
C CYS A 23 -12.42 14.55 -28.64
N ALA A 24 -11.74 13.47 -29.05
CA ALA A 24 -11.99 12.13 -28.58
C ALA A 24 -11.65 12.16 -27.10
N SER A 25 -12.65 12.52 -26.30
CA SER A 25 -12.60 12.49 -24.85
C SER A 25 -12.28 11.04 -24.52
N ARG A 26 -11.04 10.78 -24.09
CA ARG A 26 -10.62 9.45 -23.67
C ARG A 26 -11.63 9.00 -22.62
N MET A 27 -12.41 7.98 -22.94
CA MET A 27 -13.35 7.39 -21.98
C MET A 27 -12.52 6.88 -20.82
N THR A 28 -12.55 7.62 -19.72
CA THR A 28 -11.88 7.23 -18.49
C THR A 28 -12.75 6.18 -17.81
N THR A 29 -12.18 5.00 -17.57
CA THR A 29 -12.82 3.94 -16.80
C THR A 29 -13.29 4.53 -15.46
N PRO A 30 -14.58 4.42 -15.11
CA PRO A 30 -15.06 4.92 -13.83
C PRO A 30 -14.39 4.14 -12.68
N PRO A 31 -14.12 4.78 -11.53
CA PRO A 31 -13.65 4.06 -10.36
C PRO A 31 -14.69 3.04 -9.88
N PRO A 32 -14.28 1.99 -9.17
CA PRO A 32 -15.21 1.14 -8.45
C PRO A 32 -16.06 1.96 -7.47
N PRO A 33 -17.34 1.59 -7.26
CA PRO A 33 -18.23 2.31 -6.36
C PRO A 33 -17.75 2.21 -4.91
N SER A 34 -17.72 3.33 -4.20
CA SER A 34 -17.36 3.37 -2.78
C SER A 34 -18.38 2.65 -1.91
N GLY A 35 -17.91 2.10 -0.79
CA GLY A 35 -18.75 1.45 0.22
C GLY A 35 -18.29 0.03 0.54
N THR A 36 -19.19 -0.77 1.09
CA THR A 36 -18.89 -2.14 1.47
C THR A 36 -18.73 -3.03 0.24
N ILE A 37 -17.64 -3.79 0.19
CA ILE A 37 -17.44 -4.84 -0.82
C ILE A 37 -17.99 -6.14 -0.22
N PRO A 38 -19.10 -6.70 -0.74
CA PRO A 38 -19.68 -7.91 -0.17
C PRO A 38 -18.73 -9.10 -0.34
N SER A 39 -18.77 -10.02 0.63
CA SER A 39 -18.12 -11.33 0.53
C SER A 39 -19.17 -12.41 0.79
N ALA A 40 -19.26 -13.41 -0.08
CA ALA A 40 -20.25 -14.49 0.01
C ALA A 40 -19.90 -15.46 1.17
N GLY A 41 -20.13 -15.02 2.41
CA GLY A 41 -19.83 -15.77 3.64
C GLY A 41 -18.37 -15.67 4.10
N GLY A 42 -17.58 -14.75 3.54
CA GLY A 42 -16.27 -14.36 4.06
C GLY A 42 -16.30 -12.99 4.73
N ALA A 43 -15.14 -12.33 4.81
CA ALA A 43 -15.04 -11.00 5.41
C ALA A 43 -15.33 -9.92 4.36
N ALA A 44 -16.31 -9.05 4.64
CA ALA A 44 -16.60 -7.91 3.78
C ALA A 44 -15.38 -6.99 3.65
N GLY A 45 -15.16 -6.45 2.45
CA GLY A 45 -14.18 -5.42 2.19
C GLY A 45 -14.77 -4.01 2.29
N TYR A 46 -13.94 -3.03 2.00
CA TYR A 46 -14.31 -1.63 1.92
C TYR A 46 -13.60 -0.94 0.75
N GLN A 47 -14.39 -0.32 -0.13
CA GLN A 47 -13.94 0.51 -1.23
C GLN A 47 -13.99 1.97 -0.82
N HIS A 48 -12.83 2.61 -0.72
CA HIS A 48 -12.74 4.05 -0.49
C HIS A 48 -12.83 4.81 -1.81
N GLY A 49 -13.42 6.01 -1.80
CA GLY A 49 -13.53 6.81 -3.02
C GLY A 49 -13.88 8.26 -2.76
N ALA A 50 -14.08 9.01 -3.84
CA ALA A 50 -14.14 10.47 -3.81
C ALA A 50 -15.35 11.05 -3.02
N ASP A 51 -16.39 10.26 -2.78
CA ASP A 51 -17.55 10.59 -1.94
C ASP A 51 -17.32 10.30 -0.45
N ARG A 52 -16.26 9.57 -0.10
CA ARG A 52 -15.93 9.16 1.28
C ARG A 52 -14.66 9.79 1.82
N THR A 53 -13.79 10.27 0.94
CA THR A 53 -12.55 10.95 1.31
C THR A 53 -12.83 12.26 2.05
N ARG A 54 -12.00 12.55 3.06
CA ARG A 54 -11.88 13.89 3.69
C ARG A 54 -10.61 14.62 3.24
N PHE A 55 -9.83 14.03 2.33
CA PHE A 55 -8.66 14.66 1.74
C PHE A 55 -9.07 15.90 0.93
N VAL A 56 -8.42 17.02 1.21
CA VAL A 56 -8.71 18.28 0.52
C VAL A 56 -7.82 18.38 -0.72
N ALA A 57 -8.36 18.02 -1.89
CA ALA A 57 -7.65 18.19 -3.17
C ALA A 57 -7.42 19.67 -3.55
N GLY A 58 -8.16 20.60 -2.92
CA GLY A 58 -8.05 22.05 -3.12
C GLY A 58 -9.10 22.62 -4.07
N VAL A 59 -8.91 23.87 -4.49
CA VAL A 59 -9.79 24.54 -5.46
C VAL A 59 -9.51 24.06 -6.88
N GLN A 60 -10.45 24.33 -7.80
CA GLN A 60 -10.32 24.00 -9.23
C GLN A 60 -10.03 22.51 -9.47
N SER A 61 -10.61 21.64 -8.65
CA SER A 61 -10.37 20.21 -8.76
C SER A 61 -10.93 19.66 -10.09
N VAL A 62 -10.10 18.93 -10.83
CA VAL A 62 -10.47 18.27 -12.08
C VAL A 62 -10.46 16.75 -11.90
N ARG A 63 -11.40 16.08 -12.56
CA ARG A 63 -11.43 14.61 -12.65
C ARG A 63 -10.64 14.17 -13.87
N LEU A 64 -9.70 13.26 -13.68
CA LEU A 64 -8.82 12.73 -14.71
C LEU A 64 -8.75 11.21 -14.59
N GLY A 65 -8.56 10.50 -15.70
CA GLY A 65 -8.26 9.07 -15.67
C GLY A 65 -6.92 8.84 -16.37
N GLU A 66 -5.95 8.31 -15.64
CA GLU A 66 -4.57 8.22 -16.11
C GLU A 66 -3.83 7.08 -15.39
N HIS A 67 -3.05 6.30 -16.15
CA HIS A 67 -2.25 5.17 -15.63
C HIS A 67 -3.05 4.15 -14.81
N GLY A 68 -4.32 3.92 -15.15
CA GLY A 68 -5.19 3.00 -14.42
C GLY A 68 -5.83 3.61 -13.16
N TYR A 69 -5.67 4.91 -12.91
CA TYR A 69 -6.29 5.60 -11.78
C TYR A 69 -7.39 6.56 -12.22
N ALA A 70 -8.49 6.59 -11.47
CA ALA A 70 -9.43 7.70 -11.46
C ALA A 70 -8.97 8.73 -10.42
N LYS A 71 -8.59 9.92 -10.87
CA LYS A 71 -7.96 10.99 -10.08
C LYS A 71 -8.89 12.18 -9.92
N LEU A 72 -8.87 12.78 -8.74
CA LEU A 72 -9.38 14.12 -8.43
C LEU A 72 -8.18 15.00 -8.04
N THR A 73 -7.74 15.84 -8.96
CA THR A 73 -6.54 16.66 -8.81
C THR A 73 -6.93 18.12 -8.65
N GLY A 74 -6.48 18.80 -7.59
CA GLY A 74 -6.73 20.22 -7.37
C GLY A 74 -5.47 20.98 -6.96
N SER A 75 -5.64 22.18 -6.39
CA SER A 75 -4.54 23.04 -5.97
C SER A 75 -3.70 22.49 -4.81
N GLU A 76 -4.28 21.67 -3.94
CA GLU A 76 -3.65 21.14 -2.71
C GLU A 76 -3.12 19.72 -2.89
N GLY A 77 -3.60 18.96 -3.87
CA GLY A 77 -3.12 17.60 -4.10
C GLY A 77 -3.98 16.78 -5.03
N THR A 78 -3.79 15.47 -4.94
CA THR A 78 -4.46 14.47 -5.78
C THR A 78 -5.02 13.35 -4.92
N PHE A 79 -6.32 13.11 -5.04
CA PHE A 79 -6.93 11.86 -4.59
C PHE A 79 -7.04 10.91 -5.78
N ALA A 80 -6.56 9.69 -5.67
CA ALA A 80 -6.55 8.71 -6.77
C ALA A 80 -7.12 7.38 -6.27
N VAL A 81 -7.98 6.77 -7.09
CA VAL A 81 -8.50 5.40 -6.88
C VAL A 81 -8.03 4.55 -8.04
N ASP A 82 -7.37 3.45 -7.73
CA ASP A 82 -6.98 2.42 -8.69
C ASP A 82 -8.24 1.77 -9.28
N THR A 83 -8.37 1.81 -10.60
CA THR A 83 -9.56 1.29 -11.29
C THR A 83 -9.57 -0.23 -11.39
N VAL A 84 -8.46 -0.90 -11.07
CA VAL A 84 -8.34 -2.37 -11.11
C VAL A 84 -8.60 -2.97 -9.74
N ASN A 85 -7.88 -2.51 -8.71
CA ASN A 85 -7.93 -3.14 -7.38
C ASN A 85 -8.62 -2.29 -6.31
N GLY A 86 -8.99 -1.05 -6.63
CA GLY A 86 -9.72 -0.18 -5.71
C GLY A 86 -8.87 0.45 -4.60
N SER A 87 -7.54 0.29 -4.60
CA SER A 87 -6.69 1.02 -3.66
C SER A 87 -6.84 2.53 -3.86
N ALA A 88 -6.88 3.29 -2.78
CA ALA A 88 -7.11 4.73 -2.81
C ALA A 88 -6.01 5.47 -2.06
N TYR A 89 -5.57 6.61 -2.61
CA TYR A 89 -4.52 7.45 -2.04
C TYR A 89 -4.87 8.93 -2.19
N GLY A 90 -4.86 9.67 -1.09
CA GLY A 90 -4.89 11.13 -1.06
C GLY A 90 -3.49 11.66 -0.78
N VAL A 91 -2.82 12.21 -1.81
CA VAL A 91 -1.43 12.69 -1.72
C VAL A 91 -1.40 14.20 -1.92
N PRO A 92 -0.92 14.97 -0.93
CA PRO A 92 -0.79 16.42 -1.05
C PRO A 92 0.33 16.80 -2.04
N LYS A 93 0.15 17.91 -2.75
CA LYS A 93 1.22 18.55 -3.52
C LYS A 93 2.32 19.06 -2.59
N ALA A 94 3.53 19.18 -3.14
CA ALA A 94 4.60 19.89 -2.45
C ALA A 94 4.12 21.31 -2.09
N ASN A 95 4.33 21.69 -0.84
CA ASN A 95 3.95 23.01 -0.28
C ASN A 95 2.44 23.28 -0.22
N ALA A 96 1.58 22.26 -0.33
CA ALA A 96 0.15 22.44 -0.12
C ALA A 96 -0.10 23.10 1.26
N ARG A 97 -1.02 24.05 1.34
CA ARG A 97 -1.29 24.83 2.55
C ARG A 97 -1.61 23.93 3.73
N SER A 98 -2.36 22.86 3.48
CA SER A 98 -2.69 21.83 4.46
C SER A 98 -1.48 21.17 5.12
N GLN A 99 -0.32 21.09 4.43
CA GLN A 99 0.94 20.57 4.97
C GLN A 99 1.71 21.59 5.82
N GLN A 100 1.44 22.89 5.65
CA GLN A 100 2.10 23.97 6.38
C GLN A 100 1.46 24.24 7.74
N LEU A 101 0.28 23.65 7.99
CA LEU A 101 -0.39 23.73 9.27
C LEU A 101 0.34 22.90 10.31
N ALA A 102 0.22 23.32 11.57
CA ALA A 102 0.80 22.60 12.70
C ALA A 102 0.33 21.13 12.72
N PRO A 103 1.17 20.20 13.21
CA PRO A 103 0.78 18.82 13.43
C PRO A 103 -0.42 18.75 14.38
N PHE A 104 -1.12 17.61 14.40
CA PHE A 104 -2.20 17.35 15.34
C PHE A 104 -1.79 17.75 16.77
N GLY A 105 -2.50 18.72 17.36
CA GLY A 105 -2.09 19.40 18.60
C GLY A 105 -2.42 18.63 19.88
N LYS A 106 -2.67 17.34 19.76
CA LYS A 106 -3.18 16.43 20.80
C LYS A 106 -2.24 15.24 20.95
N SER A 107 -2.55 14.33 21.87
CA SER A 107 -1.71 13.13 22.08
C SER A 107 -1.75 12.16 20.89
N PRO A 108 -0.73 11.29 20.72
CA PRO A 108 -0.76 10.22 19.71
C PRO A 108 -2.00 9.32 19.84
N ALA A 109 -2.43 9.00 21.06
CA ALA A 109 -3.61 8.19 21.31
C ALA A 109 -4.91 8.88 20.83
N GLU A 110 -5.02 10.21 20.99
CA GLU A 110 -6.15 10.96 20.43
C GLU A 110 -6.10 11.02 18.89
N HIS A 111 -4.91 11.01 18.29
CA HIS A 111 -4.76 10.91 16.84
C HIS A 111 -5.23 9.53 16.34
N ASP A 112 -4.81 8.45 17.00
CA ASP A 112 -5.24 7.07 16.74
C ASP A 112 -6.76 6.93 16.81
N ALA A 113 -7.38 7.49 17.86
CA ALA A 113 -8.83 7.52 18.01
C ALA A 113 -9.51 8.30 16.87
N SER A 114 -8.95 9.46 16.49
CA SER A 114 -9.49 10.30 15.41
C SER A 114 -9.45 9.61 14.05
N VAL A 115 -8.35 8.91 13.73
CA VAL A 115 -8.20 8.15 12.49
C VAL A 115 -9.11 6.93 12.46
N THR A 116 -9.19 6.20 13.58
CA THR A 116 -10.12 5.06 13.72
C THR A 116 -11.57 5.48 13.49
N ASP A 117 -11.99 6.56 14.13
CA ASP A 117 -13.34 7.08 14.05
C ASP A 117 -13.67 7.66 12.66
N TYR A 118 -12.68 8.27 11.99
CA TYR A 118 -12.81 8.66 10.59
C TYR A 118 -13.13 7.45 9.70
N PHE A 119 -12.27 6.43 9.66
CA PHE A 119 -12.46 5.30 8.76
C PHE A 119 -13.67 4.44 9.08
N ARG A 120 -14.02 4.30 10.37
CA ARG A 120 -15.27 3.64 10.80
C ARG A 120 -16.49 4.35 10.21
N ARG A 121 -16.56 5.69 10.27
CA ARG A 121 -17.65 6.45 9.66
C ARG A 121 -17.64 6.40 8.13
N SER A 122 -16.45 6.30 7.53
CA SER A 122 -16.32 6.17 6.08
C SER A 122 -16.86 4.84 5.55
N GLY A 123 -16.95 3.81 6.41
CA GLY A 123 -17.62 2.54 6.13
C GLY A 123 -16.76 1.29 6.38
N ILE A 124 -15.55 1.40 6.94
CA ILE A 124 -14.78 0.23 7.33
C ILE A 124 -15.53 -0.52 8.45
N PRO A 125 -15.75 -1.85 8.32
CA PRO A 125 -16.39 -2.64 9.36
C PRO A 125 -15.64 -2.54 10.69
N ALA A 126 -16.33 -2.11 11.75
CA ALA A 126 -15.71 -1.81 13.05
C ALA A 126 -15.11 -3.06 13.72
N ASP A 127 -15.73 -4.22 13.49
CA ASP A 127 -15.28 -5.54 13.93
C ASP A 127 -14.00 -6.00 13.22
N GLN A 128 -13.62 -5.35 12.12
CA GLN A 128 -12.39 -5.64 11.39
C GLN A 128 -11.22 -4.72 11.74
N ILE A 129 -11.42 -3.72 12.60
CA ILE A 129 -10.35 -2.81 13.05
C ILE A 129 -9.73 -3.40 14.33
N GLY A 130 -8.52 -3.95 14.21
CA GLY A 130 -7.83 -4.56 15.34
C GLY A 130 -7.13 -3.55 16.26
N SER A 131 -6.31 -2.69 15.67
CA SER A 131 -5.60 -1.63 16.39
C SER A 131 -5.30 -0.44 15.48
N ALA A 132 -5.00 0.71 16.10
CA ALA A 132 -4.42 1.86 15.42
C ALA A 132 -3.01 2.07 15.96
N GLN A 133 -2.05 2.31 15.07
CA GLN A 133 -0.65 2.53 15.41
C GLN A 133 -0.22 3.92 14.98
N GLY A 134 -0.14 4.83 15.95
CA GLY A 134 0.38 6.18 15.77
C GLY A 134 1.88 6.18 15.51
N ARG A 135 2.30 6.95 14.52
CA ARG A 135 3.70 7.15 14.14
C ARG A 135 3.98 8.65 13.99
N MET A 136 5.22 9.02 14.28
CA MET A 136 5.71 10.39 14.14
C MET A 136 6.53 10.51 12.87
N LEU A 137 6.19 11.50 12.05
CA LEU A 137 7.08 11.99 11.00
C LEU A 137 7.98 13.04 11.61
N LEU A 138 9.28 12.78 11.63
CA LEU A 138 10.29 13.72 12.10
C LEU A 138 10.92 14.47 10.93
N GLU A 139 11.22 15.74 11.13
CA GLU A 139 11.95 16.58 10.18
C GLU A 139 13.19 17.12 10.86
N ALA A 140 14.34 16.94 10.22
CA ALA A 140 15.60 17.55 10.60
C ALA A 140 16.03 18.50 9.47
N THR A 141 16.34 19.74 9.83
CA THR A 141 16.89 20.74 8.92
C THR A 141 18.36 20.95 9.27
N GLY A 142 19.22 21.00 8.26
CA GLY A 142 20.65 21.27 8.42
C GLY A 142 21.42 20.83 7.18
N ARG A 143 22.56 21.45 6.93
CA ARG A 143 23.51 21.01 5.91
C ARG A 143 24.38 19.89 6.48
N GLY A 144 24.96 19.07 5.59
CA GLY A 144 25.82 17.96 6.01
C GLY A 144 27.07 18.39 6.77
N ASP A 145 27.52 19.63 6.54
CA ASP A 145 28.69 20.29 7.13
C ASP A 145 28.37 21.15 8.37
N ASP A 146 27.11 21.25 8.79
CA ASP A 146 26.76 21.98 10.01
C ASP A 146 27.36 21.28 11.24
N ALA A 147 28.26 21.99 11.93
CA ALA A 147 28.92 21.50 13.15
C ALA A 147 27.93 21.18 14.30
N VAL A 148 26.74 21.80 14.27
CA VAL A 148 25.65 21.56 15.21
C VAL A 148 24.39 21.21 14.43
N ARG A 149 23.99 19.93 14.46
CA ARG A 149 22.71 19.51 13.88
C ARG A 149 21.57 19.91 14.80
N ALA A 150 20.59 20.61 14.24
CA ALA A 150 19.35 20.90 14.96
C ALA A 150 18.66 19.58 15.37
N ALA A 151 18.08 19.55 16.57
CA ALA A 151 17.27 18.42 17.01
C ALA A 151 16.09 18.20 16.05
N PRO A 152 15.78 16.94 15.67
CA PRO A 152 14.62 16.63 14.86
C PRO A 152 13.33 17.15 15.51
N LYS A 153 12.45 17.75 14.71
CA LYS A 153 11.14 18.23 15.15
C LYS A 153 10.04 17.29 14.65
N VAL A 154 8.98 17.14 15.44
CA VAL A 154 7.78 16.42 14.97
C VAL A 154 7.09 17.27 13.91
N LYS A 155 7.08 16.77 12.68
CA LYS A 155 6.41 17.39 11.54
C LYS A 155 4.95 17.00 11.45
N ALA A 156 4.64 15.73 11.73
CA ALA A 156 3.28 15.21 11.68
C ALA A 156 3.10 13.93 12.51
N TYR A 157 1.85 13.62 12.81
CA TYR A 157 1.41 12.30 13.25
C TYR A 157 0.65 11.64 12.11
N TYR A 158 0.82 10.33 11.94
CA TYR A 158 -0.04 9.52 11.10
C TYR A 158 -0.37 8.22 11.84
N SER A 159 -1.57 7.71 11.64
CA SER A 159 -1.99 6.45 12.27
C SER A 159 -2.36 5.45 11.21
N VAL A 160 -1.90 4.22 11.39
CA VAL A 160 -2.22 3.09 10.52
C VAL A 160 -3.16 2.16 11.27
N LEU A 161 -4.31 1.86 10.67
CA LEU A 161 -5.23 0.84 11.15
C LEU A 161 -4.75 -0.53 10.69
N GLN A 162 -4.61 -1.45 11.65
CA GLN A 162 -4.38 -2.85 11.39
C GLN A 162 -5.72 -3.56 11.20
N ARG A 163 -5.88 -4.24 10.07
CA ARG A 163 -7.03 -5.11 9.85
C ARG A 163 -6.87 -6.43 10.60
N VAL A 164 -7.96 -6.86 11.22
CA VAL A 164 -8.11 -8.17 11.84
C VAL A 164 -9.45 -8.75 11.38
N VAL A 165 -9.54 -10.06 11.17
CA VAL A 165 -10.80 -10.76 10.86
C VAL A 165 -10.87 -11.98 11.75
N ASP A 166 -11.92 -12.11 12.56
CA ASP A 166 -12.08 -13.18 13.54
C ASP A 166 -10.84 -13.37 14.46
N GLY A 167 -10.14 -12.28 14.79
CA GLY A 167 -8.90 -12.33 15.58
C GLY A 167 -7.64 -12.72 14.81
N ILE A 168 -7.70 -12.91 13.49
CA ILE A 168 -6.56 -13.21 12.62
C ILE A 168 -6.11 -11.93 11.90
N ALA A 169 -4.82 -11.62 11.97
CA ALA A 169 -4.28 -10.41 11.33
C ALA A 169 -4.33 -10.49 9.79
N VAL A 170 -4.61 -9.36 9.14
CA VAL A 170 -4.57 -9.21 7.68
C VAL A 170 -3.56 -8.10 7.32
N PRO A 171 -2.25 -8.35 7.47
CA PRO A 171 -1.22 -7.30 7.42
C PRO A 171 -1.11 -6.55 6.10
N ASP A 172 -1.55 -7.14 4.99
CA ASP A 172 -1.50 -6.49 3.66
C ASP A 172 -2.67 -5.51 3.43
N SER A 173 -3.71 -5.56 4.29
CA SER A 173 -4.80 -4.59 4.31
C SER A 173 -4.41 -3.42 5.21
N PHE A 174 -4.63 -2.19 4.73
CA PHE A 174 -4.33 -0.99 5.49
C PHE A 174 -5.37 0.10 5.27
N ALA A 175 -5.53 0.93 6.29
CA ALA A 175 -6.11 2.26 6.16
C ALA A 175 -5.27 3.18 7.05
N TRP A 176 -4.81 4.30 6.52
CA TRP A 176 -4.07 5.27 7.32
C TRP A 176 -4.40 6.69 6.91
N ALA A 177 -4.26 7.59 7.86
CA ALA A 177 -4.46 9.01 7.63
C ALA A 177 -3.51 9.85 8.45
N ARG A 178 -3.21 11.03 7.91
CA ARG A 178 -2.49 12.13 8.56
C ARG A 178 -3.47 13.28 8.79
N ILE A 179 -3.66 13.66 10.04
CA ILE A 179 -4.57 14.74 10.42
C ILE A 179 -3.75 15.93 10.96
N ASN A 180 -4.06 17.14 10.52
CA ASN A 180 -3.40 18.35 11.04
C ASN A 180 -4.10 18.92 12.28
N ALA A 181 -3.56 20.01 12.84
CA ALA A 181 -4.14 20.68 14.01
C ALA A 181 -5.60 21.16 13.84
N ARG A 182 -6.10 21.28 12.60
CA ARG A 182 -7.48 21.66 12.30
C ARG A 182 -8.44 20.48 12.15
N GLY A 183 -7.95 19.25 12.27
CA GLY A 183 -8.77 18.06 12.03
C GLY A 183 -8.99 17.77 10.53
N GLU A 184 -8.21 18.39 9.64
CA GLU A 184 -8.25 18.14 8.19
C GLU A 184 -7.38 16.92 7.86
N VAL A 185 -7.87 16.06 6.97
CA VAL A 185 -7.08 14.94 6.45
C VAL A 185 -6.16 15.47 5.37
N VAL A 186 -4.86 15.49 5.65
CA VAL A 186 -3.82 16.04 4.76
C VAL A 186 -3.27 14.98 3.83
N GLU A 187 -3.36 13.72 4.23
CA GLU A 187 -2.85 12.58 3.49
C GLU A 187 -3.59 11.33 3.97
N GLU A 188 -3.92 10.42 3.08
CA GLU A 188 -4.58 9.17 3.43
C GLU A 188 -4.30 8.08 2.40
N ALA A 189 -4.45 6.83 2.82
CA ALA A 189 -4.58 5.73 1.88
C ALA A 189 -5.41 4.59 2.47
N VAL A 190 -6.09 3.86 1.59
CA VAL A 190 -6.94 2.71 1.95
C VAL A 190 -6.79 1.60 0.93
N TYR A 191 -6.58 0.38 1.43
CA TYR A 191 -6.73 -0.86 0.68
C TYR A 191 -7.31 -1.93 1.60
N TRP A 192 -8.56 -2.30 1.36
CA TRP A 192 -9.34 -3.15 2.27
C TRP A 192 -10.20 -4.17 1.49
N PRO A 193 -9.59 -5.08 0.72
CA PRO A 193 -10.32 -5.98 -0.16
C PRO A 193 -11.25 -6.94 0.60
N ALA A 194 -12.25 -7.50 -0.07
CA ALA A 194 -13.03 -8.59 0.51
C ALA A 194 -12.16 -9.86 0.64
N ILE A 195 -12.36 -10.63 1.70
CA ILE A 195 -11.69 -11.92 1.90
C ILE A 195 -12.73 -13.01 1.72
N SER A 196 -12.42 -14.03 0.91
CA SER A 196 -13.38 -15.10 0.62
C SER A 196 -13.63 -16.00 1.83
N ARG A 197 -14.74 -16.74 1.78
CA ARG A 197 -15.08 -17.73 2.81
C ARG A 197 -14.03 -18.83 2.92
N GLU A 198 -13.47 -19.25 1.78
CA GLU A 198 -12.47 -20.30 1.69
C GLU A 198 -11.15 -19.88 2.37
N THR A 199 -10.69 -18.65 2.11
CA THR A 199 -9.50 -18.10 2.76
C THR A 199 -9.70 -17.98 4.27
N LEU A 200 -10.88 -17.50 4.71
CA LEU A 200 -11.20 -17.38 6.12
C LEU A 200 -11.27 -18.74 6.82
N ALA A 201 -11.94 -19.72 6.21
CA ALA A 201 -12.00 -21.09 6.74
C ALA A 201 -10.61 -21.74 6.83
N SER A 202 -9.74 -21.49 5.85
CA SER A 202 -8.34 -21.96 5.87
C SER A 202 -7.55 -21.29 7.01
N ALA A 203 -7.76 -20.00 7.25
CA ALA A 203 -7.12 -19.26 8.33
C ALA A 203 -7.55 -19.78 9.72
N GLN A 204 -8.85 -20.07 9.89
CA GLN A 204 -9.38 -20.66 11.12
C GLN A 204 -8.76 -22.04 11.40
N LYS A 205 -8.73 -22.93 10.39
CA LYS A 205 -8.07 -24.26 10.50
C LYS A 205 -6.59 -24.13 10.86
N LEU A 206 -5.88 -23.21 10.22
CA LEU A 206 -4.47 -22.98 10.48
C LEU A 206 -4.23 -22.45 11.90
N ARG A 207 -5.08 -21.54 12.38
CA ARG A 207 -5.05 -21.04 13.76
C ARG A 207 -5.29 -22.16 14.77
N GLU A 208 -6.27 -23.01 14.54
CA GLU A 208 -6.55 -24.17 15.41
C GLU A 208 -5.37 -25.15 15.44
N ALA A 209 -4.79 -25.46 14.28
CA ALA A 209 -3.60 -26.30 14.19
C ALA A 209 -2.37 -25.67 14.87
N TRP A 210 -2.24 -24.34 14.80
CA TRP A 210 -1.15 -23.61 15.45
C TRP A 210 -1.31 -23.48 16.97
N ALA A 211 -2.55 -23.54 17.48
CA ALA A 211 -2.85 -23.52 18.90
C ALA A 211 -2.62 -24.89 19.57
N ASP A 212 -2.68 -25.99 18.82
CA ASP A 212 -2.40 -27.35 19.31
C ASP A 212 -0.90 -27.63 19.35
N ASP A 213 -0.36 -28.02 20.52
CA ASP A 213 1.07 -28.22 20.73
C ASP A 213 1.69 -29.34 19.88
N ASN A 214 0.95 -30.41 19.61
CA ASN A 214 1.45 -31.53 18.83
C ASN A 214 1.51 -31.15 17.35
N ARG A 215 0.42 -30.57 16.83
CA ARG A 215 0.35 -30.09 15.45
C ARG A 215 1.34 -28.96 15.20
N ARG A 216 1.47 -28.00 16.11
CA ARG A 216 2.46 -26.93 16.00
C ARG A 216 3.88 -27.46 15.92
N ARG A 217 4.25 -28.46 16.74
CA ARG A 217 5.57 -29.11 16.66
C ARG A 217 5.78 -29.80 15.32
N GLU A 218 4.77 -30.52 14.82
CA GLU A 218 4.82 -31.18 13.52
C GLU A 218 4.99 -30.18 12.36
N LEU A 219 4.22 -29.09 12.37
CA LEU A 219 4.32 -27.99 11.40
C LEU A 219 5.70 -27.34 11.43
N THR A 220 6.20 -27.04 12.63
CA THR A 220 7.53 -26.44 12.81
C THR A 220 8.62 -27.37 12.31
N GLY A 221 8.50 -28.69 12.52
CA GLY A 221 9.43 -29.68 11.99
C GLY A 221 9.47 -29.74 10.46
N ARG A 222 8.36 -29.42 9.78
CA ARG A 222 8.29 -29.32 8.32
C ARG A 222 8.88 -28.00 7.79
N ILE A 223 8.78 -26.93 8.57
CA ILE A 223 9.27 -25.60 8.21
C ILE A 223 10.74 -25.47 8.65
N HIS A 224 11.66 -25.85 7.75
CA HIS A 224 13.10 -25.84 8.00
C HIS A 224 13.65 -24.39 8.06
N ILE A 225 13.56 -23.73 9.22
CA ILE A 225 14.07 -22.36 9.42
C ILE A 225 14.86 -22.27 10.72
N ASP A 226 16.18 -22.17 10.59
CA ASP A 226 17.14 -22.26 11.69
C ASP A 226 17.12 -21.08 12.69
N ASN A 227 16.42 -19.97 12.40
CA ASN A 227 16.52 -18.72 13.17
C ASN A 227 15.21 -17.90 13.28
N SER A 228 14.05 -18.55 13.28
CA SER A 228 12.77 -17.85 13.38
C SER A 228 12.49 -17.38 14.81
N ARG A 229 12.31 -16.06 15.01
CA ARG A 229 12.01 -15.47 16.33
C ARG A 229 10.52 -15.20 16.57
N ALA A 230 9.71 -15.21 15.53
CA ALA A 230 8.27 -15.04 15.63
C ALA A 230 7.57 -15.75 14.47
N ALA A 231 6.61 -16.60 14.81
CA ALA A 231 5.72 -17.27 13.88
C ALA A 231 4.28 -16.92 14.25
N THR A 232 3.53 -16.37 13.30
CA THR A 232 2.16 -15.89 13.53
C THR A 232 1.23 -16.32 12.42
N VAL A 233 0.01 -16.72 12.76
CA VAL A 233 -1.02 -17.01 11.75
C VAL A 233 -1.58 -15.68 11.22
N ALA A 234 -1.64 -15.55 9.90
CA ALA A 234 -2.14 -14.36 9.21
C ALA A 234 -2.94 -14.74 7.96
N ILE A 235 -3.70 -13.77 7.45
CA ILE A 235 -4.26 -13.81 6.09
C ILE A 235 -3.44 -12.86 5.24
N ARG A 236 -2.87 -13.38 4.15
CA ARG A 236 -2.10 -12.61 3.18
C ARG A 236 -2.90 -12.43 1.91
N HIS A 237 -2.70 -11.31 1.22
CA HIS A 237 -3.33 -11.07 -0.08
C HIS A 237 -2.47 -10.23 -1.03
N ALA A 238 -2.85 -10.21 -2.31
CA ALA A 238 -2.20 -9.40 -3.33
C ALA A 238 -2.04 -7.95 -2.87
N SER A 239 -0.88 -7.34 -3.18
CA SER A 239 -0.56 -5.96 -2.76
C SER A 239 -1.51 -4.94 -3.38
N ALA A 240 -1.74 -3.83 -2.68
CA ALA A 240 -2.41 -2.64 -3.22
C ALA A 240 -1.74 -2.08 -4.49
N SER A 241 -0.48 -2.44 -4.75
CA SER A 241 0.27 -2.05 -5.93
C SER A 241 0.26 -3.11 -7.05
N SER A 242 -0.38 -4.26 -6.85
CA SER A 242 -0.52 -5.29 -7.88
C SER A 242 -1.77 -5.05 -8.72
N HIS A 243 -1.63 -5.20 -10.03
CA HIS A 243 -2.75 -5.24 -10.98
C HIS A 243 -3.03 -6.66 -11.47
N ASP A 244 -2.43 -7.68 -10.84
CA ASP A 244 -2.73 -9.08 -11.11
C ASP A 244 -4.11 -9.44 -10.51
N ALA A 245 -4.59 -10.64 -10.82
CA ALA A 245 -5.79 -11.17 -10.18
C ALA A 245 -5.64 -11.15 -8.65
N PHE A 246 -6.71 -10.78 -7.95
CA PHE A 246 -6.72 -10.80 -6.49
C PHE A 246 -6.57 -12.24 -5.99
N GLU A 247 -5.52 -12.48 -5.22
CA GLU A 247 -5.25 -13.75 -4.55
C GLU A 247 -5.14 -13.50 -3.04
N ALA A 248 -5.68 -14.40 -2.23
CA ALA A 248 -5.55 -14.36 -0.79
C ALA A 248 -5.44 -15.78 -0.20
N PHE A 249 -4.59 -15.94 0.81
CA PHE A 249 -4.38 -17.23 1.48
C PHE A 249 -4.10 -17.06 2.97
N ALA A 250 -4.31 -18.12 3.73
CA ALA A 250 -3.87 -18.21 5.12
C ALA A 250 -2.42 -18.68 5.19
N SER A 251 -1.62 -18.11 6.09
CA SER A 251 -0.22 -18.50 6.28
C SER A 251 0.21 -18.46 7.73
N ILE A 252 1.22 -19.28 8.04
CA ILE A 252 2.14 -19.07 9.16
C ILE A 252 3.25 -18.18 8.63
N ASP A 253 3.28 -16.95 9.11
CA ASP A 253 4.28 -15.97 8.76
C ASP A 253 5.50 -16.11 9.65
N ILE A 254 6.66 -16.26 9.03
CA ILE A 254 7.93 -16.40 9.74
C ILE A 254 8.87 -15.29 9.31
N THR A 255 9.32 -14.51 10.29
CA THR A 255 10.35 -13.50 10.06
C THR A 255 11.73 -14.16 9.97
N VAL A 256 12.39 -13.98 8.83
CA VAL A 256 13.75 -14.43 8.57
C VAL A 256 14.65 -13.20 8.50
N ASN A 257 15.67 -13.17 9.38
CA ASN A 257 16.70 -12.15 9.34
C ASN A 257 17.86 -12.67 8.50
N VAL A 258 18.22 -11.92 7.46
CA VAL A 258 19.39 -12.22 6.63
C VAL A 258 20.42 -11.13 6.81
N THR A 259 21.66 -11.53 7.08
CA THR A 259 22.80 -10.64 7.07
C THR A 259 22.96 -10.06 5.68
N ALA A 260 22.91 -8.73 5.55
CA ALA A 260 23.11 -8.08 4.26
C ALA A 260 24.47 -8.51 3.65
N PRO A 261 24.57 -8.75 2.33
CA PRO A 261 25.82 -9.21 1.71
C PRO A 261 27.02 -8.29 1.99
N GLY A 262 26.81 -6.98 2.13
CA GLY A 262 27.85 -6.02 2.50
C GLY A 262 28.28 -6.08 3.97
N ALA A 263 27.39 -6.52 4.86
CA ALA A 263 27.66 -6.64 6.30
C ALA A 263 28.56 -7.84 6.64
N GLN A 264 28.57 -8.88 5.80
CA GLN A 264 29.46 -10.03 6.00
C GLN A 264 30.95 -9.65 5.90
N ARG A 265 31.29 -8.61 5.12
CA ARG A 265 32.67 -8.10 5.01
C ARG A 265 33.09 -7.19 6.16
N ALA A 266 32.14 -6.55 6.84
CA ALA A 266 32.42 -5.67 7.97
C ALA A 266 32.56 -6.44 9.29
N ALA A 267 31.86 -7.57 9.44
CA ALA A 267 31.90 -8.40 10.64
C ALA A 267 33.27 -9.05 10.93
N THR A 268 34.24 -8.98 10.01
CA THR A 268 35.64 -9.39 10.25
C THR A 268 36.50 -8.28 10.85
N ALA A 269 36.02 -7.04 10.93
CA ALA A 269 36.64 -5.96 11.70
C ALA A 269 36.06 -5.98 13.12
N GLU A 270 36.89 -5.77 14.15
CA GLU A 270 36.61 -5.93 15.59
C GLU A 270 35.40 -5.17 16.18
N ASP A 271 34.64 -4.42 15.38
CA ASP A 271 33.49 -3.65 15.84
C ASP A 271 32.20 -4.48 15.74
N GLN A 272 31.94 -5.30 16.78
CA GLN A 272 30.79 -6.20 16.91
C GLN A 272 29.43 -5.48 17.10
N THR A 273 29.26 -4.27 16.59
CA THR A 273 27.90 -3.71 16.46
C THR A 273 27.17 -4.54 15.42
N SER A 274 26.14 -5.29 15.85
CA SER A 274 25.41 -6.24 15.00
C SER A 274 24.92 -5.51 13.75
N ALA A 275 25.57 -5.77 12.61
CA ALA A 275 25.21 -5.10 11.37
C ALA A 275 23.71 -5.34 11.11
N PRO A 276 22.95 -4.28 10.75
CA PRO A 276 21.51 -4.38 10.62
C PRO A 276 21.16 -5.44 9.56
N GLY A 277 20.63 -6.57 10.04
CA GLY A 277 20.09 -7.60 9.17
C GLY A 277 18.85 -7.06 8.46
N VAL A 278 18.61 -7.53 7.23
CA VAL A 278 17.34 -7.29 6.56
C VAL A 278 16.40 -8.42 6.96
N GLY A 279 15.29 -8.06 7.61
CA GLY A 279 14.20 -8.99 7.89
C GLY A 279 13.25 -9.08 6.69
N TYR A 280 12.88 -10.29 6.27
CA TYR A 280 11.73 -10.51 5.39
C TYR A 280 10.83 -11.60 5.97
N VAL A 281 9.58 -11.65 5.51
CA VAL A 281 8.61 -12.65 5.96
C VAL A 281 8.51 -13.76 4.91
N ARG A 282 8.47 -15.01 5.37
CA ARG A 282 8.12 -16.18 4.57
C ARG A 282 6.76 -16.70 5.01
N HIS A 283 5.99 -17.22 4.07
CA HIS A 283 4.61 -17.64 4.28
C HIS A 283 4.50 -19.14 4.09
N PHE A 284 3.94 -19.87 5.05
CA PHE A 284 3.77 -21.32 4.96
C PHE A 284 2.31 -21.71 5.15
N ASP A 285 1.81 -22.66 4.36
CA ASP A 285 0.48 -23.22 4.56
C ASP A 285 0.44 -24.27 5.71
N ILE A 286 -0.73 -24.89 5.88
CA ILE A 286 -0.95 -25.95 6.88
C ILE A 286 -0.15 -27.23 6.60
N ASP A 287 0.41 -27.38 5.41
CA ASP A 287 1.23 -28.52 5.05
C ASP A 287 2.74 -28.22 5.23
N GLY A 288 3.09 -26.98 5.60
CA GLY A 288 4.46 -26.50 5.69
C GLY A 288 5.06 -26.14 4.33
N LYS A 289 4.25 -26.05 3.28
CA LYS A 289 4.70 -25.62 1.96
C LYS A 289 4.75 -24.10 1.92
N GLU A 290 5.84 -23.58 1.36
CA GLU A 290 6.02 -22.14 1.18
C GLU A 290 5.04 -21.60 0.11
N LEU A 291 4.30 -20.56 0.48
CA LEU A 291 3.40 -19.79 -0.37
C LEU A 291 4.07 -18.48 -0.78
N ARG A 292 3.63 -17.92 -1.91
CA ARG A 292 4.11 -16.64 -2.42
C ARG A 292 2.97 -15.82 -2.99
N LEU A 293 2.93 -14.55 -2.61
CA LEU A 293 2.03 -13.57 -3.20
C LEU A 293 2.43 -13.26 -4.65
N PRO A 294 1.50 -12.82 -5.51
CA PRO A 294 1.81 -12.46 -6.89
C PRO A 294 3.02 -11.52 -7.02
N GLN A 295 3.08 -10.47 -6.18
CA GLN A 295 4.19 -9.51 -6.18
C GLN A 295 5.55 -10.09 -5.74
N GLU A 296 5.57 -11.23 -5.05
CA GLU A 296 6.79 -11.85 -4.53
C GLU A 296 7.42 -12.83 -5.51
N ARG A 297 6.62 -13.40 -6.42
CA ARG A 297 7.04 -14.38 -7.43
C ARG A 297 8.15 -13.81 -8.33
N PHE A 298 8.11 -12.51 -8.63
CA PHE A 298 9.10 -11.87 -9.51
C PHE A 298 10.38 -11.41 -8.79
N VAL A 299 10.32 -11.15 -7.48
CA VAL A 299 11.39 -10.45 -6.76
C VAL A 299 12.39 -11.41 -6.14
N LEU A 300 11.91 -12.51 -5.54
CA LEU A 300 12.77 -13.41 -4.77
C LEU A 300 13.66 -14.28 -5.65
N ASP A 301 13.14 -14.79 -6.77
CA ASP A 301 13.95 -15.64 -7.67
C ASP A 301 15.17 -14.91 -8.23
N ARG A 302 15.11 -13.57 -8.33
CA ARG A 302 16.24 -12.73 -8.74
C ARG A 302 17.14 -12.30 -7.59
N LYS A 303 16.59 -11.99 -6.42
CA LYS A 303 17.37 -11.40 -5.30
C LYS A 303 17.94 -12.44 -4.34
N PHE A 304 17.28 -13.57 -4.16
CA PHE A 304 17.63 -14.61 -3.20
C PHE A 304 17.32 -15.99 -3.80
N PRO A 305 18.14 -16.48 -4.75
CA PRO A 305 17.95 -17.81 -5.28
C PRO A 305 17.93 -18.82 -4.12
N ALA A 306 16.97 -19.74 -4.13
CA ALA A 306 16.90 -20.81 -3.14
C ALA A 306 18.30 -21.43 -3.03
N ARG A 307 18.81 -21.57 -1.80
CA ARG A 307 20.08 -22.27 -1.58
C ARG A 307 19.95 -23.63 -2.26
N LYS A 308 20.75 -23.87 -3.30
CA LYS A 308 20.85 -25.20 -3.89
C LYS A 308 21.16 -26.13 -2.73
N ALA A 309 20.29 -27.11 -2.49
CA ALA A 309 20.55 -28.14 -1.50
C ALA A 309 21.94 -28.68 -1.80
N THR A 310 22.86 -28.54 -0.84
CA THR A 310 24.16 -29.18 -0.96
C THR A 310 23.86 -30.67 -1.08
N PRO A 311 24.27 -31.35 -2.17
CA PRO A 311 24.03 -32.78 -2.29
C PRO A 311 24.59 -33.47 -1.06
N ALA A 312 23.81 -34.38 -0.47
CA ALA A 312 24.24 -35.15 0.67
C ALA A 312 25.60 -35.81 0.34
N PRO A 313 26.57 -35.82 1.26
CA PRO A 313 27.83 -36.50 1.03
C PRO A 313 27.54 -37.95 0.65
N GLN A 314 28.05 -38.38 -0.51
CA GLN A 314 27.97 -39.77 -0.94
C GLN A 314 28.76 -40.59 0.09
N GLN A 315 28.07 -41.52 0.75
CA GLN A 315 28.69 -42.54 1.61
C GLN A 315 29.22 -43.68 0.77
#